data_AF-A0A9Q0MRV3-F1
#
_entry.id   AF-A0A9Q0MRV3-F1
#
_cell.length_a   1.000
_cell.length_b   1.000
_cell.length_c   1.000
_cell.angle_alpha   90.00
_cell.angle_beta   90.00
_cell.angle_gamma   90.00
#
_symmetry.space_group_name_H-M   'P 1'
#
loop_
_entity.id
_entity.type
_entity.pdbx_description
1 polymer ?
#
loop_
_entity_poly.entity_id
_entity_poly.type
_entity_poly.pdbx_seq_one_letter_code
_entity_poly.pdbx_strand_id
1 'polypeptide(L)'
;MLRLTTIVILSIYLSIVSACQMLVPPELLNGCTFSPLTITNPTNGYTVNRFNCNEVINKDVFTEQPYVYFSNAEEEKSYTLLMVDPDSPLHNAGQFYLHWAVTNVPGYILKQGLGCTVGDLIFEYTGPSPAAFSGPHRFMIFAYVQMSNYLTAPLPAYRSRFVLMDWLDSFGGEDTLRGPVASVGYITEF
;
A
#
# COMPACT_ATOMS: atom_id res chain seq x y z
N MET A 1 39.74 -3.99 -63.55
CA MET A 1 38.89 -2.79 -63.35
C MET A 1 37.47 -3.25 -63.06
N LEU A 2 37.09 -3.39 -61.79
CA LEU A 2 35.69 -3.54 -61.37
C LEU A 2 35.55 -2.83 -60.01
N ARG A 3 34.66 -1.83 -59.98
CA ARG A 3 34.14 -1.18 -58.75
C ARG A 3 33.16 -2.13 -58.06
N LEU A 4 33.01 -2.00 -56.74
CA LEU A 4 31.72 -1.89 -56.01
C LEU A 4 32.02 -1.95 -54.48
N THR A 5 31.92 -0.82 -53.80
CA THR A 5 30.81 -0.37 -52.90
C THR A 5 31.08 -0.63 -51.41
N THR A 6 31.40 0.48 -50.73
CA THR A 6 31.40 0.71 -49.29
C THR A 6 30.05 0.31 -48.68
N ILE A 7 30.05 -0.65 -47.76
CA ILE A 7 28.90 -0.93 -46.91
C ILE A 7 29.07 -0.09 -45.63
N VAL A 8 28.28 0.98 -45.53
CA VAL A 8 28.10 1.74 -44.30
C VAL A 8 27.20 0.90 -43.40
N ILE A 9 27.80 0.19 -42.44
CA ILE A 9 27.05 -0.46 -41.36
C ILE A 9 26.66 0.64 -40.37
N LEU A 10 25.53 1.30 -40.65
CA LEU A 10 24.82 2.12 -39.67
C LEU A 10 24.02 1.16 -38.78
N SER A 11 24.71 0.41 -37.92
CA SER A 11 24.05 -0.39 -36.88
C SER A 11 23.59 0.57 -35.80
N ILE A 12 22.34 0.98 -35.99
CA ILE A 12 21.42 1.61 -35.04
C ILE A 12 21.78 1.16 -33.63
N TYR A 13 22.38 2.07 -32.86
CA TYR A 13 22.37 2.01 -31.40
C TYR A 13 20.91 2.05 -31.00
N LEU A 14 20.28 0.87 -30.91
CA LEU A 14 18.98 0.72 -30.29
C LEU A 14 19.26 0.90 -28.80
N SER A 15 19.25 2.16 -28.37
CA SER A 15 19.12 2.53 -26.97
C SER A 15 17.76 2.03 -26.49
N ILE A 16 17.69 0.74 -26.20
CA ILE A 16 16.78 0.20 -25.20
C ILE A 16 17.30 0.76 -23.88
N VAL A 17 16.96 2.03 -23.63
CA VAL A 17 16.61 2.44 -22.28
C VAL A 17 15.41 1.56 -21.97
N SER A 18 15.68 0.35 -21.47
CA SER A 18 14.68 -0.43 -20.78
C SER A 18 14.16 0.53 -19.74
N ALA A 19 12.94 1.04 -19.95
CA ALA A 19 12.23 1.72 -18.91
C ALA A 19 12.34 0.77 -17.72
N CYS A 20 13.10 1.18 -16.72
CA CYS A 20 12.98 0.62 -15.39
C CYS A 20 11.54 0.98 -15.02
N GLN A 21 10.58 0.16 -15.44
CA GLN A 21 9.27 0.16 -14.81
C GLN A 21 9.62 0.04 -13.35
N MET A 22 9.24 1.03 -12.55
CA MET A 22 9.29 0.92 -11.09
C MET A 22 8.49 -0.32 -10.74
N LEU A 23 9.17 -1.45 -10.71
CA LEU A 23 8.63 -2.71 -10.27
C LEU A 23 8.45 -2.47 -8.78
N VAL A 24 7.20 -2.26 -8.39
CA VAL A 24 6.83 -2.30 -6.99
C VAL A 24 7.41 -3.60 -6.42
N PRO A 25 8.20 -3.53 -5.35
CA PRO A 25 8.77 -4.70 -4.72
C PRO A 25 7.69 -5.76 -4.50
N PRO A 26 7.90 -7.03 -4.88
CA PRO A 26 6.88 -8.08 -4.75
C PRO A 26 6.30 -8.20 -3.33
N GLU A 27 7.08 -7.83 -2.32
CA GLU A 27 6.70 -7.79 -0.91
C GLU A 27 5.54 -6.81 -0.65
N LEU A 28 5.48 -5.70 -1.39
CA LEU A 28 4.40 -4.70 -1.32
C LEU A 28 3.14 -5.11 -2.10
N LEU A 29 3.19 -6.22 -2.83
CA LEU A 29 2.03 -6.83 -3.48
C LEU A 29 1.43 -7.97 -2.66
N ASN A 30 1.94 -8.21 -1.45
CA ASN A 30 1.43 -9.21 -0.54
C ASN A 30 1.27 -8.65 0.88
N GLY A 31 0.01 -8.51 1.31
CA GLY A 31 -0.35 -7.97 2.63
C GLY A 31 0.07 -8.85 3.80
N CYS A 32 0.62 -10.04 3.59
CA CYS A 32 1.01 -10.98 4.63
C CYS A 32 2.53 -11.17 4.76
N THR A 33 3.33 -10.31 4.11
CA THR A 33 4.80 -10.43 4.10
C THR A 33 5.45 -9.95 5.39
N PHE A 34 4.93 -8.89 6.01
CA PHE A 34 5.55 -8.22 7.14
C PHE A 34 5.00 -8.71 8.48
N SER A 35 5.45 -8.12 9.60
CA SER A 35 4.90 -8.45 10.91
C SER A 35 3.37 -8.36 10.89
N PRO A 36 2.63 -9.31 11.49
CA PRO A 36 1.20 -9.34 11.31
C PRO A 36 0.51 -8.19 12.06
N LEU A 37 -0.23 -7.39 11.32
CA LEU A 37 -1.32 -6.59 11.88
C LEU A 37 -2.52 -7.51 12.16
N THR A 38 -3.36 -7.09 13.10
CA THR A 38 -4.70 -7.65 13.28
C THR A 38 -5.70 -6.53 13.00
N ILE A 39 -6.69 -6.82 12.16
CA ILE A 39 -7.82 -5.93 11.94
C ILE A 39 -9.12 -6.56 12.40
N THR A 40 -9.98 -5.77 13.04
CA THR A 40 -11.28 -6.21 13.56
C THR A 40 -12.38 -5.28 13.08
N ASN A 41 -13.46 -5.83 12.56
CA ASN A 41 -14.65 -5.05 12.23
C ASN A 41 -15.30 -4.56 13.53
N PRO A 42 -15.58 -3.26 13.68
CA PRO A 42 -16.11 -2.68 14.92
C PRO A 42 -17.53 -3.14 15.27
N THR A 43 -18.32 -3.48 14.25
CA THR A 43 -19.75 -3.76 14.36
C THR A 43 -20.04 -5.25 14.62
N ASN A 44 -19.34 -6.16 13.94
CA ASN A 44 -19.58 -7.61 14.03
C ASN A 44 -18.42 -8.41 14.65
N GLY A 45 -17.28 -7.78 14.91
CA GLY A 45 -16.11 -8.43 15.54
C GLY A 45 -15.33 -9.38 14.63
N TYR A 46 -15.67 -9.51 13.34
CA TYR A 46 -14.90 -10.31 12.40
C TYR A 46 -13.46 -9.81 12.33
N THR A 47 -12.51 -10.73 12.39
CA THR A 47 -11.09 -10.40 12.54
C THR A 47 -10.25 -11.05 11.46
N VAL A 48 -9.35 -10.26 10.85
CA VAL A 48 -8.27 -10.77 9.99
C VAL A 48 -6.94 -10.58 10.72
N ASN A 49 -6.16 -11.65 10.78
CA ASN A 49 -4.87 -11.72 11.46
C ASN A 49 -3.95 -12.70 10.71
N ARG A 50 -2.81 -13.05 11.31
CA ARG A 50 -1.82 -13.98 10.72
C ARG A 50 -2.37 -15.34 10.27
N PHE A 51 -3.48 -15.83 10.81
CA PHE A 51 -4.01 -17.17 10.55
C PHE A 51 -4.99 -17.22 9.37
N ASN A 52 -5.56 -16.09 8.98
CA ASN A 52 -6.50 -15.95 7.87
C ASN A 52 -6.14 -14.77 6.95
N CYS A 53 -4.86 -14.40 6.91
CA CYS A 53 -4.35 -13.35 6.03
C CYS A 53 -4.41 -13.82 4.57
N ASN A 54 -4.82 -12.94 3.66
CA ASN A 54 -5.12 -13.21 2.24
C ASN A 54 -6.26 -14.22 2.00
N GLU A 55 -7.06 -14.56 3.01
CA GLU A 55 -8.29 -15.33 2.79
C GLU A 55 -9.35 -14.49 2.08
N VAL A 56 -10.22 -15.19 1.33
CA VAL A 56 -11.37 -14.58 0.68
C VAL A 56 -12.47 -14.35 1.72
N ILE A 57 -12.94 -13.11 1.82
CA ILE A 57 -14.02 -12.72 2.73
C ILE A 57 -15.12 -11.98 1.97
N ASN A 58 -16.31 -11.93 2.57
CA ASN A 58 -17.41 -11.17 1.98
C ASN A 58 -17.05 -9.67 1.95
N LYS A 59 -17.32 -8.98 0.83
CA LYS A 59 -16.99 -7.55 0.66
C LYS A 59 -17.64 -6.64 1.71
N ASP A 60 -18.75 -7.07 2.29
CA ASP A 60 -19.50 -6.29 3.28
C ASP A 60 -18.86 -6.35 4.69
N VAL A 61 -17.82 -7.18 4.88
CA VAL A 61 -17.15 -7.37 6.19
C VAL A 61 -16.40 -6.12 6.64
N PHE A 62 -15.86 -5.29 5.75
CA PHE A 62 -15.12 -4.08 6.13
C PHE A 62 -15.64 -2.84 5.38
N THR A 63 -16.96 -2.66 5.33
CA THR A 63 -17.57 -1.42 4.81
C THR A 63 -17.23 -0.21 5.69
N GLU A 64 -16.99 -0.44 6.97
CA GLU A 64 -16.54 0.53 7.96
C GLU A 64 -15.04 0.38 8.27
N GLN A 65 -14.42 1.46 8.76
CA GLN A 65 -13.01 1.45 9.14
C GLN A 65 -12.75 0.36 10.19
N PRO A 66 -11.79 -0.56 9.98
CA PRO A 66 -11.46 -1.56 10.97
C PRO A 66 -10.71 -0.96 12.15
N TYR A 67 -10.80 -1.66 13.29
CA TYR A 67 -9.83 -1.47 14.36
C TYR A 67 -8.50 -2.08 13.93
N VAL A 68 -7.40 -1.35 14.10
CA VAL A 68 -6.07 -1.82 13.70
C VAL A 68 -5.20 -2.03 14.93
N TYR A 69 -4.71 -3.25 15.11
CA TYR A 69 -3.86 -3.64 16.22
C TYR A 69 -2.48 -4.10 15.74
N PHE A 70 -1.44 -3.60 16.38
CA PHE A 70 -0.06 -4.01 16.15
C PHE A 70 0.64 -4.32 17.48
N SER A 71 0.82 -5.60 17.79
CA SER A 71 1.44 -6.06 19.05
C SER A 71 2.88 -5.59 19.23
N ASN A 72 3.64 -5.48 18.14
CA ASN A 72 5.04 -5.05 18.15
C ASN A 72 5.20 -3.53 17.96
N ALA A 73 4.12 -2.74 18.08
CA ALA A 73 4.24 -1.29 18.05
C ALA A 73 5.11 -0.78 19.21
N GLU A 74 6.06 0.09 18.90
CA GLU A 74 6.86 0.83 19.86
C GLU A 74 6.03 2.01 20.37
N GLU A 75 5.77 2.06 21.68
CA GLU A 75 4.81 3.00 22.27
C GLU A 75 5.20 4.47 22.09
N GLU A 76 6.51 4.74 22.07
CA GLU A 76 7.13 6.07 21.94
C GLU A 76 7.24 6.55 20.47
N LYS A 77 6.87 5.70 19.50
CA LYS A 77 6.96 6.01 18.06
C LYS A 77 5.62 6.43 17.49
N SER A 78 5.68 7.13 16.36
CA SER A 78 4.52 7.40 15.53
C SER A 78 4.54 6.54 14.27
N TYR A 79 3.36 6.27 13.73
CA TYR A 79 3.17 5.39 12.59
C TYR A 79 2.33 6.05 11.51
N THR A 80 2.59 5.66 10.27
CA THR A 80 1.71 5.90 9.13
C THR A 80 1.04 4.59 8.76
N LEU A 81 -0.29 4.62 8.65
CA LEU A 81 -1.09 3.51 8.15
C LEU A 81 -1.67 3.89 6.79
N LEU A 82 -1.67 2.94 5.87
CA LEU A 82 -2.43 3.07 4.64
C LEU A 82 -3.03 1.73 4.20
N MET A 83 -4.14 1.83 3.48
CA MET A 83 -4.82 0.72 2.85
C MET A 83 -4.83 0.92 1.34
N VAL A 84 -4.37 -0.09 0.60
CA VAL A 84 -4.24 -0.03 -0.86
C VAL A 84 -4.83 -1.26 -1.54
N ASP A 85 -5.32 -1.05 -2.75
CA ASP A 85 -5.81 -2.07 -3.68
C ASP A 85 -5.02 -2.01 -5.01
N PRO A 86 -4.16 -3.01 -5.31
CA PRO A 86 -3.40 -3.07 -6.55
C PRO A 86 -4.21 -3.61 -7.74
N ASP A 87 -5.41 -4.15 -7.49
CA ASP A 87 -6.22 -4.90 -8.46
C ASP A 87 -7.37 -4.05 -9.04
N SER A 88 -7.51 -2.79 -8.59
CA SER A 88 -8.47 -1.84 -9.15
C SER A 88 -8.26 -1.63 -10.66
N PRO A 89 -9.33 -1.70 -11.47
CA PRO A 89 -9.22 -1.68 -12.92
C PRO A 89 -8.64 -0.35 -13.44
N LEU A 90 -8.05 -0.38 -14.63
CA LEU A 90 -7.45 0.78 -15.31
C LEU A 90 -6.20 1.38 -14.62
N HIS A 91 -5.60 0.63 -13.69
CA HIS A 91 -4.31 0.92 -13.11
C HIS A 91 -3.20 0.16 -13.85
N ASN A 92 -2.07 0.84 -14.06
CA ASN A 92 -0.85 0.20 -14.55
C ASN A 92 -0.18 -0.58 -13.42
N ALA A 93 0.76 -1.47 -13.77
CA ALA A 93 1.62 -2.11 -12.79
C ALA A 93 2.28 -1.07 -11.88
N GLY A 94 2.15 -1.28 -10.57
CA GLY A 94 2.68 -0.39 -9.53
C GLY A 94 1.80 0.80 -9.16
N GLN A 95 0.62 0.93 -9.77
CA GLN A 95 -0.41 1.87 -9.36
C GLN A 95 -1.45 1.16 -8.49
N PHE A 96 -1.91 1.86 -7.45
CA PHE A 96 -2.89 1.38 -6.50
C PHE A 96 -4.12 2.28 -6.47
N TYR A 97 -5.22 1.77 -5.93
CA TYR A 97 -6.26 2.59 -5.34
C TYR A 97 -5.96 2.81 -3.85
N LEU A 98 -5.96 4.07 -3.38
CA LEU A 98 -5.75 4.42 -1.98
C LEU A 98 -7.08 4.47 -1.20
N HIS A 99 -7.35 3.42 -0.43
CA HIS A 99 -8.58 3.28 0.34
C HIS A 99 -8.58 4.11 1.62
N TRP A 100 -7.43 4.24 2.28
CA TRP A 100 -7.29 4.92 3.56
C TRP A 100 -5.83 5.32 3.77
N ALA A 101 -5.58 6.48 4.37
CA ALA A 101 -4.25 6.88 4.82
C ALA A 101 -4.34 7.83 6.02
N VAL A 102 -3.58 7.53 7.06
CA VAL A 102 -3.42 8.36 8.27
C VAL A 102 -1.97 8.34 8.71
N THR A 103 -1.44 9.50 9.09
CA THR A 103 -0.08 9.65 9.63
C THR A 103 -0.12 10.06 11.09
N ASN A 104 1.05 10.09 11.73
CA ASN A 104 1.17 10.54 13.13
C ASN A 104 0.28 9.74 14.10
N VAL A 105 0.03 8.46 13.80
CA VAL A 105 -0.68 7.54 14.69
C VAL A 105 0.25 7.17 15.85
N PRO A 106 -0.09 7.47 17.12
CA PRO A 106 0.77 7.10 18.23
C PRO A 106 0.86 5.58 18.40
N GLY A 107 2.08 5.06 18.59
CA GLY A 107 2.35 3.63 18.70
C GLY A 107 1.63 2.97 19.88
N TYR A 108 1.50 3.68 21.02
CA TYR A 108 0.75 3.17 22.17
C TYR A 108 -0.75 2.96 21.85
N ILE A 109 -1.33 3.73 20.92
CA ILE A 109 -2.70 3.51 20.45
C ILE A 109 -2.77 2.27 19.55
N LEU A 110 -1.83 2.12 18.61
CA LEU A 110 -1.76 0.93 17.75
C LEU A 110 -1.57 -0.37 18.55
N LYS A 111 -0.81 -0.29 19.65
CA LYS A 111 -0.60 -1.42 20.55
C LYS A 111 -1.83 -1.77 21.39
N GLN A 112 -2.80 -0.87 21.53
CA GLN A 112 -4.07 -1.12 22.23
C GLN A 112 -5.18 -1.52 21.25
N GLY A 113 -5.06 -1.12 19.98
CA GLY A 113 -6.10 -1.27 18.97
C GLY A 113 -6.67 0.10 18.62
N LEU A 114 -6.34 0.61 17.43
CA LEU A 114 -6.80 1.89 16.91
C LEU A 114 -8.29 1.80 16.54
N GLY A 115 -9.16 2.18 17.48
CA GLY A 115 -10.62 2.07 17.33
C GLY A 115 -11.29 3.16 16.48
N CYS A 116 -10.59 4.25 16.22
CA CYS A 116 -11.06 5.39 15.44
C CYS A 116 -9.85 6.04 14.74
N THR A 117 -10.08 6.96 13.81
CA THR A 117 -8.95 7.72 13.24
C THR A 117 -8.32 8.59 14.34
N VAL A 118 -7.08 8.25 14.71
CA VAL A 118 -6.21 9.02 15.61
C VAL A 118 -4.93 9.31 14.83
N GLY A 119 -4.54 10.59 14.78
CA GLY A 119 -3.45 11.08 13.93
C GLY A 119 -3.95 12.07 12.88
N ASP A 120 -3.11 12.37 11.91
CA ASP A 120 -3.41 13.30 10.83
C ASP A 120 -3.99 12.54 9.62
N LEU A 121 -5.24 12.83 9.30
CA LEU A 121 -5.96 12.18 8.22
C LEU A 121 -5.50 12.69 6.85
N ILE A 122 -5.05 11.79 5.99
CA ILE A 122 -4.67 12.09 4.60
C ILE A 122 -5.81 11.77 3.66
N PHE A 123 -6.39 10.58 3.81
CA PHE A 123 -7.57 10.14 3.09
C PHE A 123 -8.49 9.34 3.99
N GLU A 124 -9.76 9.73 4.03
CA GLU A 124 -10.82 8.99 4.73
C GLU A 124 -10.89 7.53 4.30
N TYR A 125 -11.31 6.67 5.22
CA TYR A 125 -11.54 5.27 4.92
C TYR A 125 -12.64 5.12 3.87
N THR A 126 -12.38 4.32 2.85
CA THR A 126 -13.38 3.86 1.89
C THR A 126 -13.32 2.33 1.85
N GLY A 127 -14.42 1.67 2.20
CA GLY A 127 -14.46 0.21 2.24
C GLY A 127 -14.32 -0.45 0.87
N PRO A 128 -14.16 -1.78 0.83
CA PRO A 128 -14.14 -2.55 -0.41
C PRO A 128 -15.37 -2.27 -1.27
N SER A 129 -15.13 -1.93 -2.53
CA SER A 129 -16.19 -1.77 -3.55
C SER A 129 -15.72 -2.32 -4.91
N PRO A 130 -15.27 -3.60 -4.97
CA PRO A 130 -14.87 -4.22 -6.22
C PRO A 130 -16.03 -4.17 -7.23
N ALA A 131 -15.72 -3.84 -8.47
CA ALA A 131 -16.73 -3.72 -9.51
C ALA A 131 -17.20 -5.11 -9.96
N ALA A 132 -18.44 -5.20 -10.43
CA ALA A 132 -18.90 -6.44 -11.07
C ALA A 132 -17.95 -6.82 -12.22
N PHE A 133 -17.56 -8.08 -12.26
CA PHE A 133 -16.66 -8.65 -13.27
C PHE A 133 -15.21 -8.13 -13.26
N SER A 134 -14.75 -7.41 -12.23
CA SER A 134 -13.32 -7.05 -12.10
C SER A 134 -12.47 -8.16 -11.48
N GLY A 135 -13.10 -9.21 -10.94
CA GLY A 135 -12.43 -10.34 -10.29
C GLY A 135 -12.12 -10.07 -8.82
N PRO A 136 -11.26 -10.89 -8.20
CA PRO A 136 -10.83 -10.71 -6.81
C PRO A 136 -9.85 -9.55 -6.66
N HIS A 137 -10.05 -8.73 -5.63
CA HIS A 137 -9.18 -7.61 -5.27
C HIS A 137 -8.51 -7.86 -3.92
N ARG A 138 -7.22 -7.56 -3.83
CA ARG A 138 -6.43 -7.61 -2.59
C ARG A 138 -6.49 -6.27 -1.89
N PHE A 139 -7.02 -6.26 -0.67
CA PHE A 139 -6.99 -5.09 0.18
C PHE A 139 -5.88 -5.28 1.22
N MET A 140 -4.85 -4.44 1.14
CA MET A 140 -3.65 -4.57 1.96
C MET A 140 -3.48 -3.35 2.83
N ILE A 141 -3.30 -3.56 4.13
CA ILE A 141 -2.99 -2.51 5.09
C ILE A 141 -1.53 -2.63 5.47
N PHE A 142 -0.79 -1.53 5.37
CA PHE A 142 0.61 -1.43 5.73
C PHE A 142 0.80 -0.41 6.85
N ALA A 143 1.70 -0.72 7.78
CA ALA A 143 2.19 0.21 8.78
C ALA A 143 3.66 0.53 8.52
N TYR A 144 3.99 1.81 8.57
CA TYR A 144 5.35 2.32 8.48
C TYR A 144 5.67 3.09 9.75
N VAL A 145 6.89 2.91 10.27
CA VAL A 145 7.35 3.65 11.46
C VAL A 145 7.96 4.97 11.05
N GLN A 146 7.60 6.04 11.75
CA GLN A 146 8.12 7.38 11.52
C GLN A 146 9.40 7.59 12.34
N MET A 147 10.41 8.20 11.73
CA MET A 147 11.67 8.50 12.42
C MET A 147 11.52 9.69 13.40
N SER A 148 10.56 10.58 13.16
CA SER A 148 10.11 11.60 14.11
C SER A 148 8.71 11.29 14.65
N ASN A 149 8.41 11.81 15.85
CA ASN A 149 7.08 11.67 16.46
C ASN A 149 6.01 12.46 15.70
N TYR A 150 6.42 13.42 14.89
CA TYR A 150 5.53 14.20 14.05
C TYR A 150 6.18 14.45 12.69
N LEU A 151 5.43 14.19 11.62
CA LEU A 151 5.78 14.55 10.25
C LEU A 151 4.62 15.29 9.59
N THR A 152 4.92 16.06 8.55
CA THR A 152 3.91 16.62 7.66
C THR A 152 3.85 15.76 6.41
N ALA A 153 2.69 15.16 6.16
CA ALA A 153 2.52 14.28 5.02
C ALA A 153 2.16 15.07 3.75
N PRO A 154 2.78 14.76 2.62
CA PRO A 154 2.33 15.26 1.33
C PRO A 154 0.96 14.65 1.01
N LEU A 155 0.03 15.49 0.56
CA LEU A 155 -1.32 15.06 0.18
C LEU A 155 -1.31 14.54 -1.27
N PRO A 156 -1.61 13.25 -1.51
CA PRO A 156 -1.83 12.77 -2.86
C PRO A 156 -3.04 13.49 -3.49
N ALA A 157 -2.95 13.80 -4.78
CA ALA A 157 -4.02 14.50 -5.47
C ALA A 157 -5.31 13.67 -5.59
N TYR A 158 -5.17 12.35 -5.77
CA TYR A 158 -6.28 11.42 -6.01
C TYR A 158 -6.01 10.06 -5.38
N ARG A 159 -7.11 9.32 -5.12
CA ARG A 159 -7.05 7.92 -4.68
C ARG A 159 -6.68 6.96 -5.79
N SER A 160 -7.20 7.20 -7.01
CA SER A 160 -6.92 6.36 -8.17
C SER A 160 -5.51 6.59 -8.68
N ARG A 161 -4.88 5.57 -9.25
CA ARG A 161 -3.53 5.64 -9.82
C ARG A 161 -2.48 6.13 -8.82
N PHE A 162 -2.71 5.85 -7.55
CA PHE A 162 -1.79 6.20 -6.47
C PHE A 162 -0.48 5.43 -6.64
N VAL A 163 0.64 6.14 -6.71
CA VAL A 163 1.98 5.55 -6.82
C VAL A 163 2.61 5.54 -5.44
N LEU A 164 2.60 4.37 -4.80
CA LEU A 164 3.04 4.21 -3.41
C LEU A 164 4.49 4.65 -3.21
N MET A 165 5.39 4.21 -4.09
CA MET A 165 6.82 4.52 -3.96
C MET A 165 7.09 6.02 -4.06
N ASP A 166 6.52 6.71 -5.06
CA ASP A 166 6.64 8.17 -5.19
C ASP A 166 6.11 8.90 -3.94
N TRP A 167 5.02 8.41 -3.35
CA TRP A 167 4.47 8.99 -2.13
C TRP A 167 5.40 8.77 -0.93
N LEU A 168 5.93 7.56 -0.74
CA LEU A 168 6.90 7.27 0.33
C LEU A 168 8.19 8.11 0.17
N ASP A 169 8.70 8.22 -1.05
CA ASP A 169 9.89 9.03 -1.35
C ASP A 169 9.65 10.52 -1.09
N SER A 170 8.43 11.01 -1.30
CA SER A 170 8.07 12.41 -1.05
C SER A 170 8.09 12.82 0.43
N PHE A 171 8.14 11.88 1.37
CA PHE A 171 8.43 12.17 2.79
C PHE A 171 9.92 12.46 3.05
N GLY A 172 10.81 12.19 2.09
CA GLY A 172 12.25 12.13 2.30
C GLY A 172 12.80 10.71 2.46
N GLY A 173 12.07 9.69 1.98
CA GLY A 173 12.49 8.29 1.94
C GLY A 173 12.59 7.62 3.32
N GLU A 174 13.41 6.57 3.41
CA GLU A 174 13.54 5.70 4.59
C GLU A 174 14.08 6.41 5.85
N ASP A 175 14.74 7.55 5.68
CA ASP A 175 15.22 8.38 6.79
C ASP A 175 14.09 9.12 7.52
N THR A 176 12.90 9.19 6.90
CA THR A 176 11.71 9.80 7.49
C THR A 176 10.65 8.75 7.81
N LEU A 177 10.40 7.83 6.87
CA LEU A 177 9.37 6.81 6.96
C LEU A 177 9.94 5.44 6.59
N ARG A 178 10.10 4.55 7.58
CA ARG A 178 10.72 3.24 7.39
C ARG A 178 9.67 2.13 7.37
N GLY A 179 9.81 1.19 6.46
CA GLY A 179 8.97 0.00 6.41
C GLY A 179 8.58 -0.43 5.00
N PRO A 180 7.48 -1.20 4.87
CA PRO A 180 6.54 -1.57 5.93
C PRO A 180 7.16 -2.34 7.08
N VAL A 181 6.77 -2.04 8.31
CA VAL A 181 7.16 -2.82 9.50
C VAL A 181 6.12 -3.87 9.88
N ALA A 182 4.88 -3.66 9.44
CA ALA A 182 3.77 -4.58 9.65
C ALA A 182 2.74 -4.50 8.51
N SER A 183 2.01 -5.59 8.30
CA SER A 183 0.96 -5.66 7.29
C SER A 183 -0.12 -6.69 7.63
N VAL A 184 -1.28 -6.53 7.00
CA VAL A 184 -2.31 -7.57 6.88
C VAL A 184 -3.05 -7.37 5.57
N GLY A 185 -3.59 -8.44 4.98
CA GLY A 185 -4.40 -8.36 3.78
C GLY A 185 -5.55 -9.36 3.78
N TYR A 186 -6.55 -9.09 2.96
CA TYR A 186 -7.66 -9.99 2.64
C TYR A 186 -8.10 -9.79 1.19
N ILE A 187 -8.88 -10.74 0.67
CA ILE A 187 -9.38 -10.71 -0.71
C ILE A 187 -10.90 -10.59 -0.70
N THR A 188 -11.46 -9.73 -1.56
CA THR A 188 -12.92 -9.67 -1.80
C THR A 188 -13.23 -9.55 -3.27
N GLU A 189 -14.47 -9.86 -3.64
CA GLU A 189 -15.03 -9.70 -4.98
C GLU A 189 -16.49 -9.21 -4.87
N PHE A 190 -17.12 -8.90 -6.01
CA PHE A 190 -18.48 -8.33 -6.09
C PHE A 190 -19.56 -9.22 -5.46
#